data_AF-T1AS56-F1
#
_entry.id   AF-T1AS56-F1
#
_cell.length_a   1.000
_cell.length_b   1.000
_cell.length_c   1.000
_cell.angle_alpha   90.00
_cell.angle_beta   90.00
_cell.angle_gamma   90.00
#
_symmetry.space_group_name_H-M   'P 1'
#
loop_
_entity.id
_entity.type
_entity.pdbx_description
1 polymer ?
#
loop_
_entity_poly.entity_id
_entity_poly.type
_entity_poly.pdbx_seq_one_letter_code
_entity_poly.pdbx_strand_id
1 'polypeptide(L)'
;KGRSPSKKGKAAAEPEKPPAPPRPRHQLVPVHEVLSAGESERMLADLGTPVDHLPKILADDAGLLTDPGYAKARDEAGPQGLIGRLVRIHRPSPTAGVSVAYRVIIPGAEE
;
A
#
# COMPACT_ATOMS: atom_id res chain seq x y z
N LYS A 1 56.39 24.66 6.47
CA LYS A 1 55.33 25.64 6.84
C LYS A 1 54.29 25.63 5.73
N GLY A 2 53.02 25.31 6.05
CA GLY A 2 51.86 25.33 5.14
C GLY A 2 51.61 24.02 4.39
N ARG A 3 50.91 23.04 4.98
CA ARG A 3 49.45 22.79 4.94
C ARG A 3 48.92 22.45 3.54
N SER A 4 48.83 21.15 3.28
CA SER A 4 47.93 20.51 2.32
C SER A 4 46.48 20.94 2.57
N PRO A 5 45.66 21.22 1.55
CA PRO A 5 44.23 21.34 1.73
C PRO A 5 43.60 19.94 1.82
N SER A 6 43.04 19.67 2.98
CA SER A 6 42.36 18.45 3.36
C SER A 6 41.14 18.14 2.48
N LYS A 7 41.01 16.85 2.18
CA LYS A 7 39.86 16.14 1.62
C LYS A 7 38.51 16.77 2.04
N LYS A 8 37.73 17.25 1.07
CA LYS A 8 36.28 17.40 1.22
C LYS A 8 35.69 15.99 1.32
N GLY A 9 35.24 15.61 2.52
CA GLY A 9 34.47 14.40 2.74
C GLY A 9 33.19 14.46 1.92
N LYS A 10 33.05 13.58 0.93
CA LYS A 10 31.74 13.17 0.45
C LYS A 10 31.07 12.46 1.63
N ALA A 11 29.98 13.02 2.13
CA ALA A 11 29.06 12.27 2.97
C ALA A 11 28.70 10.99 2.22
N ALA A 12 29.13 9.85 2.75
CA ALA A 12 28.66 8.57 2.28
C ALA A 12 27.16 8.53 2.58
N ALA A 13 26.35 8.53 1.53
CA ALA A 13 24.97 8.13 1.65
C ALA A 13 24.96 6.75 2.34
N GLU A 14 24.18 6.62 3.41
CA GLU A 14 23.90 5.32 3.98
C GLU A 14 23.45 4.40 2.84
N PRO A 15 23.95 3.16 2.76
CA PRO A 15 23.47 2.23 1.76
C PRO A 15 21.99 1.99 2.01
N GLU A 16 21.15 2.59 1.17
CA GLU A 16 19.72 2.35 1.12
C GLU A 16 19.55 0.83 1.02
N LYS A 17 18.99 0.22 2.07
CA LYS A 17 18.82 -1.23 2.17
C LYS A 17 18.14 -1.68 0.86
N PRO A 18 18.70 -2.67 0.13
CA PRO A 18 18.07 -3.13 -1.08
C PRO A 18 16.60 -3.49 -0.75
N PRO A 19 15.64 -3.07 -1.60
CA PRO A 19 14.24 -3.35 -1.34
C PRO A 19 14.09 -4.85 -1.12
N ALA A 20 13.36 -5.21 -0.06
CA ALA A 20 13.15 -6.61 0.28
C ALA A 20 12.66 -7.37 -0.96
N PRO A 21 13.14 -8.60 -1.21
CA PRO A 21 12.72 -9.37 -2.37
C PRO A 21 11.18 -9.48 -2.35
N PRO A 22 10.52 -9.41 -3.52
CA PRO A 22 9.07 -9.58 -3.58
C PRO A 22 8.74 -10.92 -2.94
N ARG A 23 7.99 -10.88 -1.83
CA ARG A 23 7.62 -12.11 -1.11
C ARG A 23 6.77 -12.96 -2.06
N PRO A 24 7.06 -14.27 -2.22
CA PRO A 24 6.29 -15.13 -3.09
C PRO A 24 4.82 -15.14 -2.68
N ARG A 25 3.91 -15.17 -3.65
CA ARG A 25 2.45 -15.21 -3.42
C ARG A 25 2.12 -16.33 -2.43
N HIS A 26 1.78 -15.93 -1.21
CA HIS A 26 1.50 -16.88 -0.14
C HIS A 26 0.02 -17.24 -0.17
N GLN A 27 -0.31 -18.52 0.02
CA GLN A 27 -1.70 -19.01 -0.03
C GLN A 27 -2.64 -18.26 0.95
N LEU A 28 -2.10 -17.82 2.09
CA LEU A 28 -2.86 -17.08 3.11
C LEU A 28 -3.12 -15.61 2.76
N VAL A 29 -2.37 -15.02 1.84
CA VAL A 29 -2.53 -13.61 1.47
C VAL A 29 -3.41 -13.52 0.22
N PRO A 30 -4.62 -12.98 0.33
CA PRO A 30 -5.50 -12.84 -0.82
C PRO A 30 -4.97 -11.81 -1.81
N VAL A 31 -5.53 -11.80 -3.02
CA VAL A 31 -5.19 -10.80 -4.04
C VAL A 31 -5.88 -9.49 -3.71
N HIS A 32 -5.13 -8.38 -3.78
CA HIS A 32 -5.63 -7.03 -3.56
C HIS A 32 -5.70 -6.29 -4.89
N GLU A 33 -6.73 -5.48 -5.07
CA GLU A 33 -6.89 -4.58 -6.21
C GLU A 33 -7.22 -3.20 -5.67
N VAL A 34 -6.35 -2.22 -5.93
CA VAL A 34 -6.59 -0.83 -5.52
C VAL A 34 -7.45 -0.15 -6.56
N LEU A 35 -8.61 0.34 -6.14
CA LEU A 35 -9.51 1.05 -7.03
C LEU A 35 -9.04 2.49 -7.23
N SER A 36 -9.31 3.04 -8.42
CA SER A 36 -9.11 4.47 -8.66
C SER A 36 -10.04 5.30 -7.78
N ALA A 37 -9.79 6.61 -7.67
CA ALA A 37 -10.63 7.50 -6.87
C ALA A 37 -12.10 7.50 -7.37
N GLY A 38 -12.31 7.63 -8.68
CA GLY A 38 -13.65 7.62 -9.26
C GLY A 38 -14.36 6.27 -9.14
N GLU A 39 -13.65 5.15 -9.21
CA GLU A 39 -14.24 3.84 -8.94
C GLU A 39 -14.55 3.64 -7.46
N SER A 40 -13.70 4.13 -6.57
CA SER A 40 -13.93 4.07 -5.13
C SER A 40 -15.21 4.83 -4.76
N GLU A 41 -15.41 6.03 -5.29
CA GLU A 41 -16.63 6.82 -5.08
C GLU A 41 -17.89 6.11 -5.59
N ARG A 42 -17.84 5.52 -6.78
CA ARG A 42 -18.95 4.73 -7.34
C ARG A 42 -19.27 3.51 -6.47
N MET A 43 -18.24 2.76 -6.07
CA MET A 43 -18.41 1.59 -5.21
C MET A 43 -18.95 1.95 -3.83
N LEU A 44 -18.53 3.09 -3.26
CA LEU A 44 -19.08 3.60 -2.01
C LEU A 44 -20.57 3.94 -2.13
N ALA A 45 -20.96 4.56 -3.25
CA ALA A 45 -22.37 4.84 -3.54
C ALA A 45 -23.19 3.55 -3.70
N ASP A 46 -22.66 2.56 -4.44
CA ASP A 46 -23.32 1.26 -4.65
C ASP A 46 -23.45 0.45 -3.35
N LEU A 47 -22.46 0.52 -2.46
CA LEU A 47 -22.49 -0.13 -1.15
C LEU A 47 -23.45 0.56 -0.17
N GLY A 48 -23.87 1.80 -0.44
CA GLY A 48 -24.79 2.57 0.41
C GLY A 48 -24.32 2.73 1.86
N THR A 49 -23.02 2.56 2.11
CA THR A 49 -22.43 2.47 3.46
C THR A 49 -21.47 3.64 3.67
N PRO A 50 -21.50 4.33 4.83
CA PRO A 50 -20.54 5.39 5.08
C PRO A 50 -19.13 4.82 5.18
N VAL A 51 -18.12 5.57 4.72
CA VAL A 51 -16.72 5.14 4.70
C VAL A 51 -16.24 4.67 6.08
N ASP A 52 -16.72 5.30 7.15
CA ASP A 52 -16.35 4.98 8.54
C ASP A 52 -16.80 3.59 8.99
N HIS A 53 -17.82 3.03 8.37
CA HIS A 53 -18.33 1.69 8.68
C HIS A 53 -17.61 0.59 7.89
N LEU A 54 -16.79 0.95 6.90
CA LEU A 54 -16.02 -0.02 6.16
C LEU A 54 -14.81 -0.49 6.97
N PRO A 55 -14.42 -1.78 6.85
CA PRO A 55 -13.20 -2.25 7.46
C PRO A 55 -12.00 -1.44 6.94
N LYS A 56 -11.13 -1.04 7.86
CA LYS A 56 -9.98 -0.18 7.58
C LYS A 56 -8.75 -1.03 7.30
N ILE A 57 -7.85 -0.54 6.45
CA ILE A 57 -6.52 -1.10 6.21
C ILE A 57 -5.50 0.04 6.26
N LEU A 58 -4.39 -0.19 6.93
CA LEU A 58 -3.33 0.82 7.02
C LEU A 58 -2.58 0.92 5.69
N ALA A 59 -2.15 2.12 5.31
CA ALA A 59 -1.32 2.34 4.12
C ALA A 59 0.05 1.62 4.19
N ASP A 60 0.53 1.33 5.39
CA ASP A 60 1.76 0.59 5.69
C ASP A 60 1.49 -0.88 6.04
N ASP A 61 0.27 -1.39 5.82
CA ASP A 61 -0.05 -2.80 6.06
C ASP A 61 0.82 -3.72 5.20
N ALA A 62 1.43 -4.72 5.85
CA ALA A 62 2.37 -5.62 5.18
C ALA A 62 1.75 -6.43 4.04
N GLY A 63 0.45 -6.77 4.11
CA GLY A 63 -0.27 -7.45 3.04
C GLY A 63 -0.54 -6.55 1.85
N LEU A 64 -0.80 -5.28 2.11
CA LEU A 64 -1.02 -4.27 1.08
C LEU A 64 0.29 -3.86 0.39
N LEU A 65 1.38 -3.67 1.15
CA LEU A 65 2.71 -3.36 0.62
C LEU A 65 3.29 -4.46 -0.26
N THR A 66 2.88 -5.71 -0.03
CA THR A 66 3.31 -6.83 -0.90
C THR A 66 2.54 -6.92 -2.20
N ASP A 67 1.43 -6.20 -2.34
CA ASP A 67 0.66 -6.22 -3.56
C ASP A 67 1.33 -5.33 -4.63
N PRO A 68 1.70 -5.87 -5.80
CA PRO A 68 2.37 -5.10 -6.84
C PRO A 68 1.47 -3.99 -7.42
N GLY A 69 0.15 -4.16 -7.40
CA GLY A 69 -0.79 -3.13 -7.81
C GLY A 69 -0.81 -1.96 -6.85
N TYR A 70 -0.80 -2.24 -5.54
CA TYR A 70 -0.68 -1.21 -4.51
C TYR A 70 0.67 -0.50 -4.54
N ALA A 71 1.78 -1.24 -4.65
CA ALA A 71 3.11 -0.66 -4.74
C ALA A 71 3.21 0.34 -5.89
N LYS A 72 2.74 -0.05 -7.09
CA LYS A 72 2.70 0.84 -8.26
C LYS A 72 1.80 2.05 -8.02
N ALA A 73 0.59 1.86 -7.49
CA ALA A 73 -0.33 2.96 -7.20
C ALA A 73 0.26 3.94 -6.18
N ARG A 74 1.04 3.44 -5.22
CA ARG A 74 1.75 4.24 -4.21
C ARG A 74 2.90 5.03 -4.82
N ASP A 75 3.66 4.44 -5.74
CA ASP A 75 4.74 5.13 -6.43
C ASP A 75 4.22 6.26 -7.34
N GLU A 76 3.05 6.07 -7.96
CA GLU A 76 2.42 7.05 -8.85
C GLU A 76 1.71 8.20 -8.11
N ALA A 77 0.90 7.87 -7.08
CA ALA A 77 0.04 8.85 -6.39
C ALA A 77 0.61 9.33 -5.04
N GLY A 78 1.65 8.66 -4.53
CA GLY A 78 2.14 8.83 -3.17
C GLY A 78 1.23 8.19 -2.11
N PRO A 79 1.73 7.96 -0.89
CA PRO A 79 0.96 7.33 0.19
C PRO A 79 -0.29 8.14 0.58
N GLN A 80 -0.20 9.48 0.54
CA GLN A 80 -1.33 10.36 0.88
C GLN A 80 -2.43 10.33 -0.19
N GLY A 81 -2.08 10.18 -1.47
CA GLY A 81 -3.06 10.11 -2.56
C GLY A 81 -3.91 8.84 -2.55
N LEU A 82 -3.52 7.83 -1.77
CA LEU A 82 -4.23 6.56 -1.61
C LEU A 82 -5.17 6.53 -0.41
N ILE A 83 -5.06 7.48 0.52
CA ILE A 83 -5.92 7.55 1.69
C ILE A 83 -7.36 7.80 1.27
N GLY A 84 -8.30 7.06 1.86
CA GLY A 84 -9.72 7.10 1.53
C GLY A 84 -10.11 6.29 0.29
N ARG A 85 -9.14 5.74 -0.46
CA ARG A 85 -9.46 4.82 -1.57
C ARG A 85 -9.85 3.44 -1.04
N LEU A 86 -10.57 2.70 -1.89
CA LEU A 86 -10.97 1.34 -1.60
C LEU A 86 -10.00 0.32 -2.17
N VAL A 87 -9.74 -0.72 -1.38
CA VAL A 87 -9.07 -1.94 -1.79
C VAL A 87 -10.11 -3.04 -1.90
N ARG A 88 -10.22 -3.62 -3.09
CA ARG A 88 -11.01 -4.82 -3.33
C ARG A 88 -10.14 -6.05 -3.05
N ILE A 89 -10.66 -6.97 -2.26
CA ILE A 89 -9.96 -8.18 -1.82
C ILE A 89 -10.71 -9.39 -2.32
N HIS A 90 -10.05 -10.22 -3.13
CA HIS A 90 -10.57 -11.48 -3.62
C HIS A 90 -10.07 -12.62 -2.74
N ARG A 91 -10.95 -13.19 -1.91
CA ARG A 91 -10.62 -14.33 -1.06
C ARG A 91 -11.32 -15.60 -1.57
N PRO A 92 -10.62 -16.74 -1.67
CA PRO A 92 -11.27 -18.02 -1.91
C PRO A 92 -12.18 -18.34 -0.72
N SER A 93 -13.41 -18.75 -1.00
CA SER A 93 -14.40 -19.14 -0.01
C SER A 93 -14.87 -20.56 -0.29
N PRO A 94 -14.88 -21.46 0.71
CA PRO A 94 -15.38 -22.82 0.52
C PRO A 94 -16.88 -22.86 0.22
N THR A 95 -17.64 -21.83 0.59
CA THR A 95 -19.09 -21.76 0.37
C THR A 95 -19.47 -21.02 -0.91
N ALA A 96 -18.81 -19.91 -1.20
CA ALA A 96 -19.16 -19.01 -2.30
C ALA A 96 -18.22 -19.11 -3.51
N GLY A 97 -17.19 -19.96 -3.45
CA GLY A 97 -16.10 -20.01 -4.42
C GLY A 97 -15.14 -18.83 -4.26
N VAL A 98 -15.60 -17.62 -4.56
CA VAL A 98 -14.84 -16.38 -4.37
C VAL A 98 -15.71 -15.37 -3.62
N SER A 99 -15.18 -14.82 -2.53
CA SER A 99 -15.80 -13.74 -1.80
C SER A 99 -15.01 -12.45 -2.05
N VAL A 100 -15.73 -11.38 -2.37
CA VAL A 100 -15.16 -10.04 -2.56
C VAL A 100 -15.43 -9.22 -1.32
N ALA A 101 -14.39 -8.61 -0.76
CA ALA A 101 -14.49 -7.68 0.35
C ALA A 101 -13.86 -6.34 -0.02
N TYR A 102 -14.38 -5.25 0.55
CA TYR A 102 -13.84 -3.91 0.35
C TYR A 102 -13.29 -3.38 1.67
N ARG A 103 -12.12 -2.73 1.62
CA ARG A 103 -11.50 -2.05 2.76
C ARG A 103 -11.11 -0.63 2.39
N VAL A 104 -11.21 0.30 3.32
CA VAL A 104 -10.75 1.68 3.13
C VAL A 104 -9.32 1.86 3.62
N ILE A 105 -8.49 2.51 2.81
CA ILE A 105 -7.11 2.83 3.18
C ILE A 105 -7.12 4.02 4.13
N ILE A 106 -6.52 3.84 5.31
CA ILE A 106 -6.31 4.88 6.32
C ILE A 106 -4.82 5.18 6.46
N PRO A 107 -4.45 6.38 6.97
CA PRO A 107 -3.06 6.69 7.25
C PRO A 107 -2.44 5.61 8.15
N GLY A 108 -1.16 5.34 7.91
CA GLY A 108 -0.38 4.42 8.74
C GLY A 108 -0.24 4.94 10.16
N ALA A 109 0.20 4.07 11.08
CA ALA A 109 0.51 4.52 12.42
C ALA A 109 1.70 5.48 12.34
N GLU A 110 1.46 6.77 12.59
CA GLU A 110 2.52 7.72 12.91
C GLU A 110 3.12 7.26 14.26
N GLU A 111 4.44 7.02 14.30
CA GLU A 111 5.18 6.78 15.55
C GLU A 111 5.52 8.12 16.24
#